data_AF-A0A800AKK4-F1
#
_entry.id   AF-A0A800AKK4-F1
#
_cell.length_a   1.000
_cell.length_b   1.000
_cell.length_c   1.000
_cell.angle_alpha   90.00
_cell.angle_beta   90.00
_cell.angle_gamma   90.00
#
_symmetry.space_group_name_H-M   'P 1'
#
loop_
_entity.id
_entity.type
_entity.pdbx_description
1 polymer ?
#
loop_
_entity_poly.entity_id
_entity_poly.type
_entity_poly.pdbx_seq_one_letter_code
_entity_poly.pdbx_strand_id
1 'polypeptide(L)'
;MKEQTIPKSLFHKNLYSTKGGNIIMKTRNTTTILLSTIFIISVFALVVYAQHGMEMKSEKRASDKARCAIEGMEMKKSAMVEMEHHGRTLYFCSKEQMEMFKTNPTKYLRVISIGDVDVNLNILTMKEYKDIMNAMGMGGMMKMEDMGKATHYISAYLTDKKTGASIATPSVDKIQLVITSPDGKVQKPQMKFVDMMKYHAAGFNLAKSGVYKIKVILQAADIEYKV
;
A
#
# COMPACT_ATOMS: atom_id res chain seq x y z
N MET A 1 19.44 -34.82 -1.00
CA MET A 1 18.65 -34.07 -2.02
C MET A 1 19.04 -34.60 -3.37
N LYS A 2 18.12 -35.24 -4.09
CA LYS A 2 18.36 -35.81 -5.42
C LYS A 2 17.98 -34.77 -6.48
N GLU A 3 18.93 -34.51 -7.36
CA GLU A 3 18.86 -33.58 -8.49
C GLU A 3 17.99 -34.21 -9.59
N GLN A 4 16.93 -33.51 -10.01
CA GLN A 4 16.05 -33.94 -11.10
C GLN A 4 16.39 -33.16 -12.36
N THR A 5 16.87 -33.87 -13.37
CA THR A 5 17.14 -33.41 -14.73
C THR A 5 15.85 -33.44 -15.58
N ILE A 6 15.54 -32.33 -16.25
CA ILE A 6 14.39 -32.18 -17.15
C ILE A 6 14.83 -32.53 -18.59
N PRO A 7 14.10 -33.38 -19.34
CA PRO A 7 14.45 -33.71 -20.71
C PRO A 7 13.98 -32.63 -21.71
N LYS A 8 14.88 -32.25 -22.61
CA LYS A 8 14.63 -31.43 -23.80
C LYS A 8 14.13 -32.32 -24.94
N SER A 9 12.86 -32.17 -25.35
CA SER A 9 12.42 -32.58 -26.69
C SER A 9 11.09 -31.94 -27.05
N LEU A 10 11.09 -31.08 -28.07
CA LEU A 10 10.12 -31.05 -29.19
C LEU A 10 10.32 -29.75 -29.98
N PHE A 11 11.31 -29.77 -30.88
CA PHE A 11 11.41 -28.83 -31.99
C PHE A 11 10.51 -29.33 -33.13
N HIS A 12 9.38 -28.66 -33.36
CA HIS A 12 8.60 -28.83 -34.59
C HIS A 12 9.25 -28.01 -35.72
N LYS A 13 9.82 -28.73 -36.70
CA LYS A 13 10.22 -28.18 -38.00
C LYS A 13 8.96 -27.94 -38.84
N ASN A 14 8.66 -26.67 -39.15
CA ASN A 14 7.74 -26.34 -40.24
C ASN A 14 8.52 -26.17 -41.54
N LEU A 15 8.24 -27.10 -42.47
CA LEU A 15 8.70 -27.10 -43.85
C LEU A 15 7.85 -26.09 -44.63
N TYR A 16 8.48 -25.05 -45.20
CA TYR A 16 7.87 -24.27 -46.27
C TYR A 16 8.47 -24.71 -47.61
N SER A 17 7.59 -25.23 -48.46
CA SER A 17 7.84 -25.64 -49.85
C SER A 17 7.64 -24.43 -50.76
N THR A 18 8.68 -24.06 -51.51
CA THR A 18 8.58 -23.06 -52.59
C THR A 18 8.62 -23.79 -53.93
N LYS A 19 7.45 -24.02 -54.52
CA LYS A 19 7.33 -24.37 -55.95
C LYS A 19 7.27 -23.10 -56.77
N GLY A 20 8.23 -22.97 -57.69
CA GLY A 20 8.28 -21.90 -58.67
C GLY A 20 7.07 -21.93 -59.61
N GLY A 21 6.45 -20.76 -59.74
CA GLY A 21 5.46 -20.45 -60.76
C GLY A 21 5.73 -19.05 -61.28
N ASN A 22 5.98 -18.94 -62.58
CA ASN A 22 6.15 -17.67 -63.27
C ASN A 22 4.82 -16.89 -63.22
N ILE A 23 4.81 -15.74 -62.54
CA ILE A 23 3.67 -14.83 -62.54
C ILE A 23 3.87 -13.81 -63.65
N ILE A 24 3.08 -13.94 -64.71
CA ILE A 24 2.96 -12.95 -65.78
C ILE A 24 2.13 -11.77 -65.22
N MET A 25 2.78 -10.64 -64.94
CA MET A 25 2.11 -9.41 -64.54
C MET A 25 1.37 -8.79 -65.73
N LYS A 26 0.04 -8.79 -65.67
CA LYS A 26 -0.83 -8.05 -66.57
C LYS A 26 -1.02 -6.64 -66.00
N THR A 27 -0.43 -5.64 -66.64
CA THR A 27 -0.59 -4.22 -66.32
C THR A 27 -2.06 -3.80 -66.46
N ARG A 28 -2.70 -3.46 -65.33
CA ARG A 28 -4.05 -2.91 -65.27
C ARG A 28 -4.05 -1.61 -64.47
N ASN A 29 -4.42 -0.53 -65.17
CA ASN A 29 -4.91 0.79 -64.73
C ASN A 29 -4.55 1.26 -63.31
N THR A 30 -3.58 2.17 -63.25
CA THR A 30 -3.06 2.89 -62.08
C THR A 30 -3.99 3.95 -61.48
N THR A 31 -5.16 4.20 -62.05
CA THR A 31 -6.03 5.33 -61.62
C THR A 31 -6.96 5.02 -60.44
N THR A 32 -7.16 3.75 -60.08
CA THR A 32 -8.11 3.36 -59.02
C THR A 32 -7.47 3.20 -57.63
N ILE A 33 -6.13 3.21 -57.54
CA ILE A 33 -5.40 2.93 -56.28
C ILE A 33 -5.30 4.18 -55.38
N LEU A 34 -5.48 5.39 -55.94
CA LEU A 34 -5.34 6.63 -55.17
C LEU A 34 -6.53 6.95 -54.25
N LEU A 35 -7.72 6.41 -54.52
CA LEU A 35 -8.93 6.69 -53.73
C LEU A 35 -9.11 5.73 -52.55
N SER A 36 -8.57 4.51 -52.63
CA SER A 36 -8.67 3.51 -51.54
C SER A 36 -7.69 3.76 -50.40
N THR A 37 -6.56 4.41 -50.64
CA THR A 37 -5.55 4.70 -49.59
C THR A 37 -5.98 5.84 -48.67
N ILE A 38 -6.71 6.83 -49.19
CA ILE A 38 -7.22 7.97 -48.40
C ILE A 38 -8.25 7.50 -47.35
N PHE A 39 -9.09 6.50 -47.68
CA PHE A 39 -10.11 5.99 -46.77
C PHE A 39 -9.54 5.14 -45.61
N ILE A 40 -8.42 4.44 -45.82
CA ILE A 40 -7.79 3.61 -44.77
C ILE A 40 -7.09 4.49 -43.72
N ILE A 41 -6.48 5.61 -44.12
CA ILE A 41 -5.81 6.54 -43.19
C ILE A 41 -6.82 7.23 -42.27
N SER A 42 -8.02 7.58 -42.76
CA SER A 42 -9.02 8.26 -41.92
C SER A 42 -9.63 7.34 -40.86
N VAL A 43 -9.80 6.04 -41.15
CA VAL A 43 -10.30 5.06 -40.18
C VAL A 43 -9.27 4.78 -39.08
N PHE A 44 -7.98 4.70 -39.42
CA PHE A 44 -6.92 4.55 -38.41
C PHE A 44 -6.80 5.77 -37.50
N ALA A 45 -6.95 6.99 -38.02
CA ALA A 45 -6.94 8.19 -37.19
C ALA A 45 -8.09 8.21 -36.16
N LEU A 46 -9.29 7.75 -36.56
CA LEU A 46 -10.45 7.65 -35.66
C LEU A 46 -10.29 6.56 -34.57
N VAL A 47 -9.70 5.40 -34.91
CA VAL A 47 -9.43 4.34 -33.92
C VAL A 47 -8.35 4.75 -32.92
N VAL A 48 -7.29 5.44 -33.39
CA VAL A 48 -6.24 5.99 -32.51
C VAL A 48 -6.78 7.12 -31.63
N TYR A 49 -7.66 7.99 -32.14
CA TYR A 49 -8.33 9.02 -31.32
C TYR A 49 -9.28 8.39 -30.28
N ALA A 50 -10.00 7.32 -30.62
CA ALA A 50 -10.88 6.63 -29.68
C ALA A 50 -10.10 5.90 -28.56
N GLN A 51 -8.90 5.37 -28.84
CA GLN A 51 -8.05 4.73 -27.82
C GLN A 51 -7.30 5.72 -26.92
N HIS A 52 -7.05 6.96 -27.36
CA HIS A 52 -6.43 8.01 -26.53
C HIS A 52 -7.45 8.92 -25.83
N GLY A 53 -8.74 8.85 -26.19
CA GLY A 53 -9.78 9.76 -25.73
C GLY A 53 -10.47 9.41 -24.42
N MET A 54 -10.04 8.37 -23.70
CA MET A 54 -10.62 7.99 -22.39
C MET A 54 -9.55 7.66 -21.36
N GLU A 55 -8.50 8.47 -21.27
CA GLU A 55 -7.85 8.66 -19.98
C GLU A 55 -8.81 9.54 -19.14
N MET A 56 -9.83 8.91 -18.55
CA MET A 56 -10.61 9.55 -17.50
C MET A 56 -9.62 9.92 -16.41
N LYS A 57 -9.21 11.19 -16.39
CA LYS A 57 -8.69 11.86 -15.21
C LYS A 57 -9.77 11.73 -14.13
N SER A 58 -9.73 10.61 -13.42
CA SER A 58 -10.20 10.52 -12.06
C SER A 58 -9.39 11.56 -11.30
N GLU A 59 -9.88 12.79 -11.31
CA GLU A 59 -9.45 13.84 -10.41
C GLU A 59 -9.88 13.36 -9.03
N LYS A 60 -9.04 12.49 -8.45
CA LYS A 60 -9.19 11.94 -7.10
C LYS A 60 -9.15 13.15 -6.18
N ARG A 61 -10.32 13.72 -5.89
CA ARG A 61 -10.46 14.85 -4.95
C ARG A 61 -9.60 14.52 -3.74
N ALA A 62 -8.63 15.39 -3.46
CA ALA A 62 -7.79 15.24 -2.30
C ALA A 62 -8.71 15.07 -1.08
N SER A 63 -8.58 13.96 -0.36
CA SER A 63 -9.38 13.70 0.83
C SER A 63 -9.27 14.90 1.78
N ASP A 64 -10.40 15.36 2.31
CA ASP A 64 -10.46 16.38 3.36
C ASP A 64 -9.94 15.84 4.70
N LYS A 65 -9.63 14.53 4.76
CA LYS A 65 -9.07 13.85 5.92
C LYS A 65 -7.58 13.56 5.77
N ALA A 66 -6.91 13.49 6.91
CA ALA A 66 -5.52 13.04 7.04
C ALA A 66 -5.35 12.19 8.31
N ARG A 67 -4.28 11.40 8.35
CA ARG A 67 -3.89 10.65 9.54
C ARG A 67 -2.86 11.39 10.36
N CYS A 68 -3.00 11.33 11.67
CA CYS A 68 -1.99 11.81 12.61
C CYS A 68 -0.70 11.00 12.50
N ALA A 69 0.43 11.69 12.35
CA ALA A 69 1.75 11.06 12.22
C ALA A 69 2.26 10.39 13.52
N ILE A 70 1.61 10.59 14.67
CA ILE A 70 1.99 9.95 15.94
C ILE A 70 1.16 8.71 16.26
N GLU A 71 -0.17 8.81 16.17
CA GLU A 71 -1.09 7.76 16.63
C GLU A 71 -1.89 7.11 15.49
N GLY A 72 -1.81 7.68 14.29
CA GLY A 72 -2.49 7.16 13.09
C GLY A 72 -3.97 7.49 13.01
N MET A 73 -4.51 8.30 13.93
CA MET A 73 -5.92 8.69 13.94
C MET A 73 -6.28 9.52 12.71
N GLU A 74 -7.38 9.16 12.03
CA GLU A 74 -7.85 9.87 10.85
C GLU A 74 -8.87 10.95 11.24
N MET A 75 -8.62 12.20 10.86
CA MET A 75 -9.50 13.34 11.13
C MET A 75 -9.54 14.29 9.94
N LYS A 76 -10.44 15.28 9.96
CA LYS A 76 -10.44 16.37 8.98
C LYS A 76 -9.15 17.19 9.10
N LYS A 77 -8.50 17.48 7.98
CA LYS A 77 -7.28 18.30 7.90
C LYS A 77 -7.44 19.66 8.57
N SER A 78 -8.62 20.28 8.45
CA SER A 78 -8.94 21.58 9.06
C SER A 78 -8.94 21.56 10.60
N ALA A 79 -9.00 20.39 11.22
CA ALA A 79 -8.93 20.20 12.67
C ALA A 79 -7.57 19.70 13.15
N MET A 80 -6.57 19.66 12.25
CA MET A 80 -5.23 19.14 12.53
C MET A 80 -4.20 20.26 12.42
N VAL A 81 -3.08 20.07 13.10
CA VAL A 81 -1.89 20.91 12.91
C VAL A 81 -1.05 20.28 11.81
N GLU A 82 -0.65 21.06 10.82
CA GLU A 82 0.21 20.60 9.72
C GLU A 82 1.67 21.04 9.91
N MET A 83 2.59 20.25 9.38
CA MET A 83 4.02 20.57 9.35
C MET A 83 4.69 19.90 8.16
N GLU A 84 5.55 20.64 7.48
CA GLU A 84 6.41 20.09 6.44
C GLU A 84 7.55 19.25 7.04
N HIS A 85 7.73 18.04 6.53
CA HIS A 85 8.81 17.14 6.92
C HIS A 85 9.29 16.32 5.72
N HIS A 86 10.56 16.49 5.34
CA HIS A 86 11.18 15.82 4.19
C HIS A 86 10.37 15.94 2.87
N GLY A 87 9.85 17.13 2.59
CA GLY A 87 9.08 17.41 1.36
C GLY A 87 7.69 16.79 1.35
N ARG A 88 7.15 16.46 2.54
CA ARG A 88 5.78 15.97 2.72
C ARG A 88 5.11 16.74 3.85
N THR A 89 3.86 17.12 3.64
CA THR A 89 3.00 17.65 4.70
C THR A 89 2.54 16.52 5.63
N LEU A 90 2.95 16.59 6.89
CA LEU A 90 2.45 15.73 7.97
C LEU A 90 1.35 16.44 8.73
N TYR A 91 0.41 15.67 9.28
CA TYR A 91 -0.69 16.17 10.10
C TYR A 91 -0.63 15.59 11.52
N PHE A 92 -1.06 16.37 12.50
CA PHE A 92 -1.04 16.04 13.93
C PHE A 92 -2.39 16.39 14.56
N CYS A 93 -2.90 15.56 15.49
CA CYS A 93 -4.18 15.83 16.13
C CYS A 93 -4.11 17.01 17.11
N SER A 94 -2.92 17.35 17.61
CA SER A 94 -2.71 18.53 18.45
C SER A 94 -1.34 19.17 18.24
N LYS A 95 -1.18 20.38 18.79
CA LYS A 95 0.12 21.06 18.81
C LYS A 95 1.14 20.30 19.66
N GLU A 96 0.73 19.70 20.78
CA GLU A 96 1.67 18.90 21.60
C GLU A 96 2.23 17.71 20.82
N GLN A 97 1.38 17.01 20.06
CA GLN A 97 1.83 15.90 19.23
C GLN A 97 2.83 16.35 18.16
N MET A 98 2.60 17.49 17.51
CA MET A 98 3.55 18.07 16.56
C MET A 98 4.92 18.35 17.23
N GLU A 99 4.93 18.90 18.44
CA GLU A 99 6.17 19.19 19.19
C GLU A 99 6.86 17.91 19.70
N MET A 100 6.10 16.89 20.11
CA MET A 100 6.63 15.56 20.42
C MET A 100 7.35 14.97 19.21
N PHE A 101 6.76 15.12 18.02
CA PHE A 101 7.35 14.64 16.78
C PHE A 101 8.64 15.39 16.43
N LYS A 102 8.66 16.73 16.51
CA LYS A 102 9.86 17.55 16.25
C LYS A 102 11.05 17.12 17.12
N THR A 103 10.76 16.75 18.36
CA THR A 103 11.78 16.31 19.32
C THR A 103 12.44 14.98 18.90
N ASN A 104 11.67 14.05 18.31
CA ASN A 104 12.17 12.74 17.92
C ASN A 104 11.37 12.13 16.75
N PRO A 105 11.60 12.56 15.50
CA PRO A 105 10.78 12.14 14.36
C PRO A 105 10.93 10.65 14.02
N THR A 106 12.14 10.11 14.19
CA THR A 106 12.47 8.70 13.90
C THR A 106 11.79 7.71 14.85
N LYS A 107 11.27 8.19 15.99
CA LYS A 107 10.47 7.39 16.90
C LYS A 107 9.09 7.06 16.33
N TYR A 108 8.45 8.01 15.66
CA TYR A 108 7.03 7.93 15.29
C TYR A 108 6.81 7.48 13.85
N LEU A 109 7.67 7.88 12.90
CA LEU A 109 7.54 7.46 11.50
C LEU A 109 8.27 6.14 11.23
N ARG A 110 7.61 5.02 11.51
CA ARG A 110 8.09 3.70 11.09
C ARG A 110 7.24 3.16 9.95
N VAL A 111 7.81 3.09 8.77
CA VAL A 111 7.13 2.59 7.57
C VAL A 111 7.85 1.35 7.05
N ILE A 112 7.09 0.29 6.75
CA ILE A 112 7.56 -0.91 6.08
C ILE A 112 6.81 -1.02 4.76
N SER A 113 7.51 -0.91 3.63
CA SER A 113 6.91 -1.04 2.30
C SER A 113 6.89 -2.49 1.83
N ILE A 114 5.75 -2.94 1.30
CA ILE A 114 5.54 -4.25 0.67
C ILE A 114 4.84 -4.02 -0.67
N GLY A 115 5.59 -4.04 -1.77
CA GLY A 115 5.07 -3.66 -3.09
C GLY A 115 4.58 -2.21 -3.11
N ASP A 116 3.31 -2.03 -3.48
CA ASP A 116 2.61 -0.73 -3.52
C ASP A 116 1.93 -0.36 -2.18
N VAL A 117 2.13 -1.15 -1.12
CA VAL A 117 1.53 -0.92 0.20
C VAL A 117 2.59 -0.49 1.21
N ASP A 118 2.32 0.57 1.94
CA ASP A 118 3.09 1.00 3.10
C ASP A 118 2.36 0.59 4.38
N VAL A 119 3.05 -0.16 5.25
CA VAL A 119 2.62 -0.45 6.62
C VAL A 119 3.22 0.61 7.54
N ASN A 120 2.38 1.48 8.06
CA ASN A 120 2.76 2.50 9.01
C ASN A 120 2.58 1.94 10.42
N LEU A 121 3.65 1.97 11.22
CA LEU A 121 3.69 1.46 12.58
C LEU A 121 3.93 2.61 13.56
N ASN A 122 3.07 2.73 14.56
CA ASN A 122 3.26 3.63 15.68
C ASN A 122 3.52 2.82 16.94
N ILE A 123 4.57 3.15 17.69
CA ILE A 123 4.93 2.48 18.93
C ILE A 123 5.05 3.52 20.03
N LEU A 124 4.18 3.41 21.03
CA LEU A 124 4.10 4.33 22.14
C LEU A 124 4.28 3.56 23.44
N THR A 125 4.90 4.18 24.44
CA THR A 125 4.76 3.64 25.81
C THR A 125 3.30 3.77 26.23
N MET A 126 2.84 2.89 27.12
CA MET A 126 1.47 3.02 27.66
C MET A 126 1.25 4.35 28.37
N LYS A 127 2.31 4.97 28.92
CA LYS A 127 2.24 6.31 29.50
C LYS A 127 1.97 7.36 28.42
N GLU A 128 2.75 7.37 27.35
CA GLU A 128 2.59 8.34 26.26
C GLU A 128 1.23 8.21 25.57
N TYR A 129 0.81 6.97 25.34
CA TYR A 129 -0.51 6.72 24.77
C TYR A 129 -1.64 7.26 25.67
N LYS A 130 -1.54 7.10 27.00
CA LYS A 130 -2.50 7.70 27.94
C LYS A 130 -2.44 9.22 27.94
N ASP A 131 -1.25 9.80 27.96
CA ASP A 131 -1.07 11.25 27.95
C ASP A 131 -1.70 11.86 26.70
N ILE A 132 -1.52 11.23 25.53
CA ILE A 132 -2.15 11.60 24.26
C ILE A 132 -3.68 11.48 24.37
N MET A 133 -4.20 10.34 24.81
CA MET A 133 -5.65 10.13 24.90
C MET A 133 -6.32 11.08 25.89
N ASN A 134 -5.65 11.40 27.00
CA ASN A 134 -6.12 12.39 27.97
C ASN A 134 -6.15 13.80 27.38
N ALA A 135 -5.09 14.21 26.66
CA ALA A 135 -5.02 15.52 26.00
C ALA A 135 -6.13 15.71 24.97
N MET A 136 -6.62 14.61 24.39
CA MET A 136 -7.73 14.61 23.44
C MET A 136 -9.12 14.48 24.08
N GLY A 137 -9.21 14.49 25.41
CA GLY A 137 -10.48 14.31 26.13
C GLY A 137 -11.04 12.88 26.05
N MET A 138 -10.23 11.91 25.62
CA MET A 138 -10.63 10.51 25.41
C MET A 138 -10.13 9.56 26.51
N GLY A 139 -9.53 10.10 27.58
CA GLY A 139 -8.98 9.31 28.69
C GLY A 139 -9.95 8.30 29.31
N GLY A 140 -11.23 8.67 29.42
CA GLY A 140 -12.27 7.83 29.99
C GLY A 140 -12.76 6.69 29.09
N MET A 141 -12.40 6.71 27.79
CA MET A 141 -12.81 5.67 26.85
C MET A 141 -11.87 4.46 26.83
N MET A 142 -10.74 4.53 27.55
CA MET A 142 -9.81 3.42 27.67
C MET A 142 -10.02 2.64 28.96
N LYS A 143 -10.58 1.45 28.86
CA LYS A 143 -10.56 0.51 29.97
C LYS A 143 -9.15 -0.07 30.10
N MET A 144 -8.46 0.28 31.19
CA MET A 144 -7.13 -0.25 31.50
C MET A 144 -7.11 -1.78 31.56
N GLU A 145 -8.22 -2.37 32.01
CA GLU A 145 -8.43 -3.81 32.06
C GLU A 145 -8.23 -4.47 30.69
N ASP A 146 -8.68 -3.81 29.62
CA ASP A 146 -8.60 -4.33 28.24
C ASP A 146 -7.17 -4.30 27.68
N MET A 147 -6.28 -3.51 28.27
CA MET A 147 -4.87 -3.41 27.89
C MET A 147 -3.93 -4.19 28.82
N GLY A 148 -4.47 -4.77 29.90
CA GLY A 148 -3.75 -5.63 30.83
C GLY A 148 -2.47 -4.99 31.38
N LYS A 149 -1.40 -5.79 31.47
CA LYS A 149 -0.08 -5.37 31.98
C LYS A 149 0.85 -4.84 30.87
N ALA A 150 0.32 -4.44 29.71
CA ALA A 150 1.12 -3.96 28.60
C ALA A 150 2.01 -2.78 29.03
N THR A 151 3.27 -2.75 28.59
CA THR A 151 4.15 -1.59 28.77
C THR A 151 4.14 -0.66 27.57
N HIS A 152 3.78 -1.19 26.40
CA HIS A 152 3.74 -0.46 25.14
C HIS A 152 2.45 -0.73 24.37
N TYR A 153 2.05 0.26 23.59
CA TYR A 153 0.97 0.21 22.63
C TYR A 153 1.58 0.25 21.22
N ILE A 154 1.07 -0.60 20.32
CA ILE A 154 1.42 -0.57 18.91
C ILE A 154 0.16 -0.45 18.07
N SER A 155 0.16 0.47 17.12
CA SER A 155 -0.85 0.53 16.05
C SER A 155 -0.21 0.38 14.68
N ALA A 156 -0.97 -0.19 13.75
CA ALA A 156 -0.56 -0.46 12.38
C ALA A 156 -1.70 -0.10 11.42
N TYR A 157 -1.41 0.71 10.41
CA TYR A 157 -2.35 1.04 9.34
C TYR A 157 -1.68 0.98 7.97
N LEU A 158 -2.48 0.73 6.94
CA LEU A 158 -2.02 0.51 5.59
C LEU A 158 -2.31 1.74 4.73
N THR A 159 -1.34 2.15 3.93
CA THR A 159 -1.52 3.20 2.93
C THR A 159 -1.04 2.74 1.57
N ASP A 160 -1.73 3.16 0.52
CA ASP A 160 -1.28 3.00 -0.85
C ASP A 160 -0.09 3.94 -1.08
N LYS A 161 1.05 3.38 -1.49
CA LYS A 161 2.32 4.11 -1.61
C LYS A 161 2.28 5.21 -2.68
N LYS A 162 1.49 5.00 -3.75
CA LYS A 162 1.40 5.93 -4.87
C LYS A 162 0.54 7.13 -4.54
N THR A 163 -0.56 6.90 -3.83
CA THR A 163 -1.60 7.90 -3.58
C THR A 163 -1.65 8.40 -2.15
N GLY A 164 -0.93 7.76 -1.22
CA GLY A 164 -0.98 8.03 0.21
C GLY A 164 -2.32 7.69 0.87
N ALA A 165 -3.28 7.13 0.12
CA ALA A 165 -4.62 6.88 0.61
C ALA A 165 -4.64 5.70 1.58
N SER A 166 -5.45 5.79 2.64
CA SER A 166 -5.65 4.67 3.55
C SER A 166 -6.23 3.48 2.78
N ILE A 167 -5.61 2.31 2.93
CA ILE A 167 -6.15 1.06 2.42
C ILE A 167 -7.04 0.51 3.53
N ALA A 168 -8.35 0.50 3.27
CA ALA A 168 -9.30 -0.13 4.17
C ALA A 168 -9.02 -1.64 4.24
N THR A 169 -9.35 -2.23 5.37
CA THR A 169 -9.05 -3.62 5.72
C THR A 169 -9.73 -4.74 4.93
N PRO A 170 -10.77 -4.59 4.06
CA PRO A 170 -11.27 -5.76 3.33
C PRO A 170 -10.24 -6.39 2.37
N SER A 171 -9.08 -5.76 2.12
CA SER A 171 -7.99 -6.33 1.32
C SER A 171 -6.95 -7.13 2.13
N VAL A 172 -6.97 -7.03 3.46
CA VAL A 172 -6.02 -7.72 4.36
C VAL A 172 -6.80 -8.37 5.49
N ASP A 173 -6.92 -9.71 5.43
CA ASP A 173 -7.60 -10.52 6.44
C ASP A 173 -6.96 -10.35 7.82
N LYS A 174 -5.62 -10.38 7.88
CA LYS A 174 -4.88 -10.31 9.16
C LYS A 174 -3.58 -9.54 9.04
N ILE A 175 -3.35 -8.65 10.00
CA ILE A 175 -2.03 -8.10 10.32
C ILE A 175 -1.52 -8.81 11.57
N GLN A 176 -0.41 -9.54 11.46
CA GLN A 176 0.28 -10.13 12.61
C GLN A 176 1.62 -9.45 12.82
N LEU A 177 1.99 -9.27 14.09
CA LEU A 177 3.29 -8.76 14.49
C LEU A 177 4.09 -9.85 15.21
N VAL A 178 5.37 -9.94 14.89
CA VAL A 178 6.33 -10.77 15.61
C VAL A 178 7.44 -9.86 16.12
N ILE A 179 7.55 -9.75 17.44
CA ILE A 179 8.51 -8.89 18.12
C ILE A 179 9.55 -9.77 18.77
N THR A 180 10.82 -9.61 18.39
CA THR A 180 11.95 -10.34 18.97
C THR A 180 12.76 -9.39 19.83
N SER A 181 12.93 -9.74 21.10
CA SER A 181 13.72 -8.96 22.07
C SER A 181 15.23 -9.10 21.85
N PRO A 182 16.04 -8.25 22.51
CA PRO A 182 17.51 -8.34 22.42
C PRO A 182 18.07 -9.69 22.85
N ASP A 183 17.43 -10.38 23.80
CA ASP A 183 17.77 -11.72 24.26
C ASP A 183 17.14 -12.85 23.42
N GLY A 184 16.52 -12.51 22.28
CA GLY A 184 15.97 -13.48 21.33
C GLY A 184 14.57 -14.00 21.66
N LYS A 185 13.93 -13.55 22.74
CA LYS A 185 12.55 -13.96 23.07
C LYS A 185 11.56 -13.37 22.08
N VAL A 186 10.58 -14.18 21.67
CA VAL A 186 9.58 -13.81 20.67
C VAL A 186 8.24 -13.55 21.33
N GLN A 187 7.60 -12.45 20.95
CA GLN A 187 6.23 -12.09 21.30
C GLN A 187 5.40 -11.93 20.03
N LYS A 188 4.13 -12.36 20.08
CA LYS A 188 3.18 -12.24 18.98
C LYS A 188 1.91 -11.55 19.50
N PRO A 189 1.91 -10.22 19.66
CA PRO A 189 0.74 -9.53 20.17
C PRO A 189 -0.45 -9.72 19.23
N GLN A 190 -1.62 -10.01 19.80
CA GLN A 190 -2.85 -10.18 19.03
C GLN A 190 -3.39 -8.81 18.63
N MET A 191 -3.21 -8.47 17.36
CA MET A 191 -3.71 -7.22 16.78
C MET A 191 -5.23 -7.28 16.65
N LYS A 192 -5.92 -6.29 17.21
CA LYS A 192 -7.37 -6.11 17.05
C LYS A 192 -7.63 -4.96 16.08
N PHE A 193 -8.53 -5.16 15.14
CA PHE A 193 -8.98 -4.06 14.28
C PHE A 193 -9.87 -3.11 15.09
N VAL A 194 -9.53 -1.83 15.08
CA VAL A 194 -10.28 -0.76 15.73
C VAL A 194 -11.09 -0.04 14.67
N ASP A 195 -12.36 -0.42 14.52
CA ASP A 195 -13.19 -0.01 13.39
C ASP A 195 -13.33 1.51 13.27
N MET A 196 -13.52 2.22 14.39
CA MET A 196 -13.63 3.68 14.38
C MET A 196 -12.37 4.37 13.84
N MET A 197 -11.21 3.76 14.04
CA MET A 197 -9.92 4.35 13.69
C MET A 197 -9.29 3.78 12.41
N LYS A 198 -9.90 2.71 11.87
CA LYS A 198 -9.46 1.99 10.68
C LYS A 198 -7.98 1.61 10.75
N TYR A 199 -7.53 1.10 11.90
CA TYR A 199 -6.19 0.55 12.11
C TYR A 199 -6.26 -0.73 12.94
N HIS A 200 -5.16 -1.46 12.99
CA HIS A 200 -4.96 -2.57 13.91
C HIS A 200 -4.13 -2.14 15.11
N ALA A 201 -4.46 -2.60 16.31
CA ALA A 201 -3.68 -2.26 17.50
C ALA A 201 -3.57 -3.42 18.49
N ALA A 202 -2.50 -3.37 19.30
CA ALA A 202 -2.31 -4.28 20.43
C ALA A 202 -1.46 -3.64 21.53
N GLY A 203 -1.63 -4.14 22.75
CA GLY A 203 -0.67 -3.95 23.84
C GLY A 203 0.41 -5.04 23.82
N PHE A 204 1.63 -4.71 24.19
CA PHE A 204 2.74 -5.66 24.33
C PHE A 204 3.75 -5.21 25.40
N ASN A 205 4.69 -6.10 25.74
CA ASN A 205 5.63 -5.86 26.83
C ASN A 205 7.07 -5.78 26.32
N LEU A 206 7.71 -4.63 26.53
CA LEU A 206 9.16 -4.50 26.45
C LEU A 206 9.73 -4.52 27.87
N ALA A 207 10.44 -5.60 28.21
CA ALA A 207 10.94 -5.84 29.56
C ALA A 207 12.32 -5.23 29.82
N LYS A 208 13.08 -4.93 28.76
CA LYS A 208 14.47 -4.45 28.83
C LYS A 208 14.74 -3.42 27.73
N SER A 209 15.69 -2.54 27.96
CA SER A 209 16.25 -1.69 26.91
C SER A 209 17.05 -2.52 25.89
N GLY A 210 17.10 -2.04 24.64
CA GLY A 210 17.90 -2.66 23.58
C GLY A 210 17.19 -2.62 22.23
N VAL A 211 17.78 -3.32 21.26
CA VAL A 211 17.28 -3.39 19.88
C VAL A 211 16.27 -4.53 19.75
N TYR A 212 15.03 -4.17 19.41
CA TYR A 212 13.96 -5.12 19.11
C TYR A 212 13.81 -5.28 17.60
N LYS A 213 13.62 -6.52 17.12
CA LYS A 213 13.29 -6.79 15.72
C LYS A 213 11.77 -6.93 15.61
N ILE A 214 11.16 -6.15 14.74
CA ILE A 214 9.72 -6.21 14.46
C ILE A 214 9.55 -6.77 13.05
N LYS A 215 8.80 -7.85 12.94
CA LYS A 215 8.35 -8.43 11.67
C LYS A 215 6.85 -8.25 11.56
N VAL A 216 6.41 -7.71 10.43
CA VAL A 216 4.99 -7.62 10.07
C VAL A 216 4.68 -8.74 9.10
N ILE A 217 3.56 -9.43 9.32
CA ILE A 217 3.01 -10.44 8.41
C ILE A 217 1.64 -9.92 7.99
N LEU A 218 1.47 -9.70 6.70
CA LEU A 218 0.18 -9.37 6.09
C LEU A 218 -0.39 -10.62 5.44
N GLN A 219 -1.60 -10.98 5.79
CA GLN A 219 -2.38 -12.00 5.10
C GLN A 219 -3.41 -11.29 4.22
N ALA A 220 -3.29 -11.43 2.90
CA ALA A 220 -4.30 -10.93 1.96
C ALA A 220 -5.63 -11.66 2.20
N ALA A 221 -6.75 -10.99 1.91
CA ALA A 221 -8.05 -11.67 1.84
C ALA A 221 -8.01 -12.79 0.78
N ASP A 222 -8.80 -13.85 0.98
CA ASP A 222 -8.89 -14.96 0.02
C ASP A 222 -9.25 -14.41 -1.37
N ILE A 223 -8.40 -14.72 -2.34
CA ILE A 223 -8.65 -14.37 -3.74
C ILE A 223 -9.22 -15.63 -4.39
N GLU A 224 -10.53 -15.65 -4.63
CA GLU A 224 -11.14 -16.68 -5.47
C GLU A 224 -10.72 -16.47 -6.93
N TYR A 225 -9.86 -17.34 -7.44
CA TYR A 225 -9.60 -17.43 -8.87
C TYR A 225 -10.70 -18.29 -9.51
N LYS A 226 -11.60 -17.65 -10.27
CA LYS A 226 -12.46 -18.37 -11.21
C LYS A 226 -11.60 -18.74 -12.41
N VAL A 227 -11.26 -20.01 -12.53
CA VAL A 227 -10.61 -20.61 -13.72
C VAL A 227 -11.71 -21.01 -14.70
#